data_AF-A0A5J4TFT7-F1
#
_entry.id   AF-A0A5J4TFT7-F1
#
_cell.length_a   1.000
_cell.length_b   1.000
_cell.length_c   1.000
_cell.angle_alpha   90.00
_cell.angle_beta   90.00
_cell.angle_gamma   90.00
#
_symmetry.space_group_name_H-M   'P 1'
#
loop_
_entity.id
_entity.type
_entity.pdbx_description
1 polymer ?
#
loop_
_entity_poly.entity_id
_entity_poly.type
_entity_poly.pdbx_seq_one_letter_code
_entity_poly.pdbx_strand_id
1 'polypeptide(L)'
;KTEDLKGIPSSQCACEANDLRSECAATQCKSQTIPAQGCICTSSYHPDKCICPSNTQDLNGIPKSNCACINSEDPRTVDCPPLSNPPTEKEPEIQYDEIKVTETLTVEINDGNRNEATNAVENIITVQIDGKDNIGISVPTNEVYEEEIIIVKNKVIILQAQISQQQSASTIAPPVLRPTEKEIDQKQQNSDQNQNPLIHIYGNGDIQIKQFIVEHFQHESNQPLLLSDEDGVLRLDNVTLSKDKHVKDKQTGVIQLQSTNNQITTPYIEARGKLVVLQNVIIEASNFESSSGILLKGSKGSNNHQLLIERSKLYVQSNENNQGINSFLDINGFTSVIKASNFQGINNKQQHANSENNKK
;
A
#
# COMPACT_ATOMS: atom_id res chain seq x y z
N LYS A 1 53.24 1.12 9.38
CA LYS A 1 51.91 0.55 9.74
C LYS A 1 52.16 -0.78 10.45
N THR A 2 51.28 -1.27 11.32
CA THR A 2 51.51 -2.56 12.05
C THR A 2 51.70 -3.75 11.10
N GLU A 3 51.17 -3.64 9.88
CA GLU A 3 51.38 -4.56 8.75
C GLU A 3 52.86 -4.71 8.35
N ASP A 4 53.67 -3.68 8.55
CA ASP A 4 55.11 -3.65 8.21
C ASP A 4 55.99 -4.33 9.28
N LEU A 5 55.41 -4.71 10.43
CA LEU A 5 56.13 -5.36 11.54
C LEU A 5 56.16 -6.90 11.42
N LYS A 6 55.51 -7.46 10.39
CA LYS A 6 55.40 -8.91 10.22
C LYS A 6 56.78 -9.55 10.03
N GLY A 7 57.20 -10.39 10.98
CA GLY A 7 58.50 -11.08 10.98
C GLY A 7 59.63 -10.36 11.73
N ILE A 8 59.37 -9.19 12.30
CA ILE A 8 60.33 -8.46 13.16
C ILE A 8 60.04 -8.83 14.62
N PRO A 9 60.99 -9.34 15.43
CA PRO A 9 60.72 -9.75 16.81
C PRO A 9 60.47 -8.54 17.74
N SER A 10 59.73 -8.76 18.83
CA SER A 10 59.42 -7.72 19.83
C SER A 10 60.65 -7.12 20.53
N SER A 11 61.80 -7.82 20.49
CA SER A 11 63.10 -7.32 20.97
C SER A 11 63.70 -6.20 20.10
N GLN A 12 63.26 -6.08 18.85
CA GLN A 12 63.73 -5.05 17.92
C GLN A 12 62.71 -3.92 17.72
N CYS A 13 61.42 -4.21 17.85
CA CYS A 13 60.34 -3.23 17.80
C CYS A 13 59.27 -3.56 18.85
N ALA A 14 58.99 -2.62 19.76
CA ALA A 14 57.98 -2.78 20.81
C ALA A 14 56.60 -3.14 20.23
N CYS A 15 55.78 -3.82 21.02
CA CYS A 15 54.42 -4.16 20.65
C CYS A 15 53.51 -2.92 20.75
N GLU A 16 52.66 -2.74 19.75
CA GLU A 16 51.69 -1.64 19.65
C GLU A 16 50.27 -2.20 19.48
N ALA A 17 49.25 -1.35 19.60
CA ALA A 17 47.87 -1.78 19.40
C ALA A 17 47.65 -2.33 17.97
N ASN A 18 46.94 -3.47 17.86
CA ASN A 18 46.70 -4.20 16.60
C ASN A 18 47.95 -4.76 15.91
N ASP A 19 48.99 -5.06 16.68
CA ASP A 19 50.15 -5.80 16.18
C ASP A 19 49.78 -7.26 15.85
N LEU A 20 50.10 -7.70 14.63
CA LEU A 20 49.75 -9.03 14.13
C LEU A 20 50.73 -10.13 14.57
N ARG A 21 51.83 -9.76 15.26
CA ARG A 21 52.82 -10.71 15.79
C ARG A 21 52.24 -11.47 16.98
N SER A 22 52.42 -12.79 16.98
CA SER A 22 51.87 -13.69 18.02
C SER A 22 52.34 -13.35 19.44
N GLU A 23 53.58 -12.89 19.58
CA GLU A 23 54.20 -12.47 20.84
C GLU A 23 53.67 -11.11 21.35
N CYS A 24 52.94 -10.37 20.51
CA CYS A 24 52.34 -9.08 20.82
C CYS A 24 50.81 -9.18 21.03
N ALA A 25 50.27 -10.40 21.08
CA ALA A 25 48.85 -10.61 21.36
C ALA A 25 48.45 -9.96 22.70
N ALA A 26 47.33 -9.24 22.68
CA ALA A 26 46.78 -8.62 23.89
C ALA A 26 46.47 -9.70 24.95
N THR A 27 46.89 -9.43 26.19
CA THR A 27 46.58 -10.29 27.34
C THR A 27 45.48 -9.67 28.18
N GLN A 28 44.95 -10.41 29.15
CA GLN A 28 43.95 -9.88 30.10
C GLN A 28 44.50 -8.69 30.88
N CYS A 29 43.67 -7.65 31.05
CA CYS A 29 44.02 -6.49 31.87
C CYS A 29 44.25 -6.91 33.34
N LYS A 30 45.36 -6.45 33.94
CA LYS A 30 45.72 -6.70 35.36
C LYS A 30 45.64 -5.45 36.24
N SER A 31 45.36 -4.28 35.65
CA SER A 31 45.23 -2.99 36.31
C SER A 31 44.32 -2.07 35.50
N GLN A 32 44.05 -0.87 36.03
CA GLN A 32 43.29 0.18 35.33
C GLN A 32 44.14 0.98 34.32
N THR A 33 45.31 0.46 33.93
CA THR A 33 46.21 1.09 32.96
C THR A 33 46.34 0.19 31.74
N ILE A 34 46.18 0.75 30.54
CA ILE A 34 46.25 0.01 29.28
C ILE A 34 47.72 -0.08 28.82
N PRO A 35 48.26 -1.30 28.63
CA PRO A 35 49.58 -1.49 28.00
C PRO A 35 49.60 -0.98 26.56
N ALA A 36 50.79 -0.70 26.01
CA ALA A 36 50.93 -0.18 24.64
C ALA A 36 50.26 -1.07 23.56
N GLN A 37 50.32 -2.38 23.75
CA GLN A 37 49.69 -3.38 22.88
C GLN A 37 48.18 -3.58 23.12
N GLY A 38 47.60 -2.86 24.08
CA GLY A 38 46.24 -3.09 24.57
C GLY A 38 46.13 -4.25 25.56
N CYS A 39 44.97 -4.39 26.18
CA CYS A 39 44.63 -5.53 27.02
C CYS A 39 43.14 -5.88 26.90
N ILE A 40 42.80 -7.15 27.11
CA ILE A 40 41.43 -7.66 27.07
C ILE A 40 40.76 -7.37 28.41
N CYS A 41 39.59 -6.73 28.38
CA CYS A 41 38.81 -6.40 29.57
C CYS A 41 38.50 -7.65 30.38
N THR A 42 38.46 -7.51 31.71
CA THR A 42 38.02 -8.56 32.64
C THR A 42 37.01 -7.99 33.63
N SER A 43 36.30 -8.87 34.34
CA SER A 43 35.38 -8.47 35.41
C SER A 43 36.06 -7.63 36.51
N SER A 44 37.36 -7.83 36.75
CA SER A 44 38.12 -7.11 37.77
C SER A 44 38.81 -5.85 37.25
N TYR A 45 39.21 -5.84 35.98
CA TYR A 45 39.96 -4.74 35.36
C TYR A 45 39.45 -4.46 33.95
N HIS A 46 38.83 -3.30 33.78
CA HIS A 46 38.18 -2.85 32.55
C HIS A 46 38.40 -1.34 32.36
N PRO A 47 39.64 -0.88 32.15
CA PRO A 47 39.91 0.54 31.89
C PRO A 47 39.24 1.00 30.59
N ASP A 48 38.99 2.31 30.48
CA ASP A 48 38.38 2.89 29.29
C ASP A 48 39.17 2.54 28.03
N LYS A 49 38.50 1.94 27.03
CA LYS A 49 39.06 1.45 25.75
C LYS A 49 39.88 0.17 25.81
N CYS A 50 39.74 -0.65 26.86
CA CYS A 50 40.21 -2.05 26.78
C CYS A 50 39.49 -2.83 25.67
N ILE A 51 40.10 -3.92 25.21
CA ILE A 51 39.57 -4.77 24.15
C ILE A 51 38.49 -5.68 24.75
N CYS A 52 37.29 -5.67 24.17
CA CYS A 52 36.20 -6.51 24.68
C CYS A 52 36.44 -7.99 24.37
N PRO A 53 36.23 -8.89 25.35
CA PRO A 53 36.25 -10.33 25.12
C PRO A 53 35.28 -10.73 24.02
N SER A 54 35.69 -11.69 23.18
CA SER A 54 34.83 -12.25 22.12
C SER A 54 33.95 -13.39 22.64
N ASN A 55 34.33 -14.03 23.75
CA ASN A 55 33.51 -15.03 24.43
C ASN A 55 32.48 -14.32 25.31
N THR A 56 31.21 -14.66 25.13
CA THR A 56 30.09 -14.03 25.83
C THR A 56 30.19 -14.19 27.35
N GLN A 57 30.69 -15.32 27.84
CA GLN A 57 30.83 -15.58 29.29
C GLN A 57 31.83 -14.64 29.97
N ASP A 58 32.85 -14.18 29.25
CA ASP A 58 33.90 -13.31 29.77
C ASP A 58 33.44 -11.85 29.90
N LEU A 59 32.27 -11.51 29.38
CA LEU A 59 31.65 -10.19 29.54
C LEU A 59 31.02 -10.01 30.92
N ASN A 60 30.80 -11.08 31.68
CA ASN A 60 30.13 -10.99 32.97
C ASN A 60 30.92 -10.08 33.93
N GLY A 61 30.25 -9.08 34.51
CA GLY A 61 30.86 -8.06 35.37
C GLY A 61 31.61 -6.94 34.62
N ILE A 62 31.54 -6.88 33.29
CA ILE A 62 32.08 -5.77 32.48
C ILE A 62 30.93 -4.82 32.08
N PRO A 63 30.94 -3.54 32.49
CA PRO A 63 29.87 -2.61 32.18
C PRO A 63 29.63 -2.41 30.67
N LYS A 64 28.38 -2.16 30.28
CA LYS A 64 27.99 -1.83 28.89
C LYS A 64 28.74 -0.62 28.32
N SER A 65 29.09 0.35 29.18
CA SER A 65 29.87 1.53 28.80
C SER A 65 31.26 1.18 28.26
N ASN A 66 31.82 0.04 28.68
CA ASN A 66 33.15 -0.41 28.28
C ASN A 66 33.05 -1.40 27.13
N CYS A 67 32.06 -2.30 27.18
CA CYS A 67 31.80 -3.29 26.13
C CYS A 67 30.34 -3.32 25.73
N ALA A 68 30.05 -3.05 24.46
CA ALA A 68 28.70 -3.13 23.90
C ALA A 68 28.09 -4.53 24.10
N CYS A 69 26.75 -4.60 24.08
CA CYS A 69 26.02 -5.86 24.12
C CYS A 69 26.24 -6.62 22.80
N ILE A 70 26.47 -7.93 22.87
CA ILE A 70 26.84 -8.72 21.67
C ILE A 70 25.61 -9.38 21.02
N ASN A 71 24.82 -10.15 21.77
CA ASN A 71 23.62 -10.84 21.27
C ASN A 71 22.74 -11.33 22.44
N SER A 72 21.75 -12.18 22.15
CA SER A 72 20.85 -12.78 23.14
C SER A 72 21.53 -13.72 24.16
N GLU A 73 22.80 -14.06 23.97
CA GLU A 73 23.60 -14.88 24.90
C GLU A 73 24.51 -14.04 25.80
N ASP A 74 24.37 -12.71 25.81
CA ASP A 74 25.12 -11.83 26.71
C ASP A 74 24.70 -12.10 28.17
N PRO A 75 25.64 -12.49 29.06
CA PRO A 75 25.31 -12.84 30.45
C PRO A 75 24.88 -11.62 31.29
N ARG A 76 25.07 -10.39 30.80
CA ARG A 76 24.73 -9.15 31.51
C ARG A 76 23.25 -8.82 31.34
N THR A 77 22.35 -9.74 31.67
CA THR A 77 20.90 -9.68 31.34
C THR A 77 20.17 -8.45 31.89
N VAL A 78 20.72 -7.77 32.91
CA VAL A 78 20.17 -6.52 33.46
C VAL A 78 20.51 -5.31 32.58
N ASP A 79 21.75 -5.22 32.08
CA ASP A 79 22.23 -4.09 31.27
C ASP A 79 22.11 -4.33 29.76
N CYS A 80 22.08 -5.60 29.38
CA CYS A 80 21.94 -6.15 28.03
C CYS A 80 20.78 -7.15 28.05
N PRO A 81 19.52 -6.68 28.15
CA PRO A 81 18.38 -7.57 28.03
C PRO A 81 18.43 -8.29 26.68
N PRO A 82 18.05 -9.58 26.63
CA PRO A 82 18.02 -10.32 25.37
C PRO A 82 17.18 -9.51 24.39
N LEU A 83 17.72 -9.28 23.19
CA LEU A 83 16.95 -8.72 22.09
C LEU A 83 15.71 -9.59 21.97
N SER A 84 14.54 -9.01 22.24
CA SER A 84 13.27 -9.71 22.06
C SER A 84 13.29 -10.26 20.65
N ASN A 85 13.17 -11.58 20.51
CA ASN A 85 12.97 -12.20 19.20
C ASN A 85 11.88 -11.38 18.47
N PRO A 86 12.02 -11.14 17.15
CA PRO A 86 10.91 -10.58 16.39
C PRO A 86 9.66 -11.42 16.73
N PRO A 87 8.51 -10.79 16.98
CA PRO A 87 7.33 -11.52 17.41
C PRO A 87 7.08 -12.69 16.46
N THR A 88 7.02 -13.91 17.00
CA THR A 88 6.62 -15.14 16.28
C THR A 88 5.13 -15.14 15.95
N GLU A 89 4.55 -13.96 15.73
CA GLU A 89 3.16 -13.82 15.36
C GLU A 89 3.02 -14.42 13.96
N LYS A 90 2.37 -15.59 13.89
CA LYS A 90 1.95 -16.16 12.61
C LYS A 90 1.15 -15.08 11.90
N GLU A 91 1.47 -14.88 10.62
CA GLU A 91 0.70 -13.99 9.77
C GLU A 91 -0.81 -14.25 9.98
N PRO A 92 -1.61 -13.22 10.27
CA PRO A 92 -3.04 -13.40 10.44
C PRO A 92 -3.66 -14.04 9.20
N GLU A 93 -4.44 -15.10 9.39
CA GLU A 93 -5.11 -15.77 8.29
C GLU A 93 -6.32 -14.95 7.86
N ILE A 94 -6.26 -14.40 6.64
CA ILE A 94 -7.41 -13.78 5.99
C ILE A 94 -8.06 -14.83 5.09
N GLN A 95 -9.32 -15.15 5.36
CA GLN A 95 -10.11 -16.08 4.55
C GLN A 95 -10.78 -15.31 3.41
N TYR A 96 -10.39 -15.59 2.17
CA TYR A 96 -10.95 -14.94 0.98
C TYR A 96 -11.13 -15.97 -0.15
N ASP A 97 -12.09 -16.88 0.04
CA ASP A 97 -12.40 -17.89 -0.98
C ASP A 97 -12.88 -17.28 -2.30
N GLU A 98 -12.72 -18.04 -3.38
CA GLU A 98 -13.25 -17.72 -4.69
C GLU A 98 -14.78 -17.52 -4.63
N ILE A 99 -15.26 -16.38 -5.14
CA ILE A 99 -16.69 -16.15 -5.30
C ILE A 99 -17.22 -17.00 -6.45
N LYS A 100 -18.35 -17.67 -6.21
CA LYS A 100 -19.07 -18.41 -7.25
C LYS A 100 -20.43 -17.80 -7.48
N VAL A 101 -20.75 -17.61 -8.76
CA VAL A 101 -22.06 -17.11 -9.19
C VAL A 101 -22.94 -18.18 -9.82
N THR A 102 -24.26 -18.02 -9.74
CA THR A 102 -25.22 -19.01 -10.27
C THR A 102 -25.35 -18.96 -11.78
N GLU A 103 -25.19 -17.78 -12.37
CA GLU A 103 -25.19 -17.58 -13.82
C GLU A 103 -24.31 -16.37 -14.15
N THR A 104 -23.86 -16.28 -15.41
CA THR A 104 -23.13 -15.11 -15.91
C THR A 104 -23.84 -14.59 -17.16
N LEU A 105 -24.21 -13.31 -17.14
CA LEU A 105 -24.78 -12.61 -18.28
C LEU A 105 -23.70 -11.84 -19.02
N THR A 106 -23.81 -11.83 -20.34
CA THR A 106 -22.98 -10.99 -21.20
C THR A 106 -23.80 -9.79 -21.64
N VAL A 107 -23.28 -8.60 -21.41
CA VAL A 107 -23.94 -7.35 -21.79
C VAL A 107 -23.77 -7.11 -23.29
N GLU A 108 -24.89 -6.94 -23.99
CA GLU A 108 -24.93 -6.45 -25.35
C GLU A 108 -25.29 -4.96 -25.34
N ILE A 109 -24.50 -4.14 -26.04
CA ILE A 109 -24.70 -2.68 -26.09
C ILE A 109 -25.32 -2.32 -27.43
N ASN A 110 -26.39 -1.51 -27.39
CA ASN A 110 -26.97 -0.87 -28.56
C ASN A 110 -26.96 0.66 -28.41
N ASP A 111 -27.26 1.38 -29.51
CA ASP A 111 -27.25 2.84 -29.53
C ASP A 111 -28.25 3.47 -28.56
N GLY A 112 -29.35 2.78 -28.25
CA GLY A 112 -30.35 3.23 -27.28
C GLY A 112 -29.86 3.16 -25.82
N ASN A 113 -28.72 2.52 -25.56
CA ASN A 113 -28.08 2.50 -24.25
C ASN A 113 -27.06 3.63 -24.06
N ARG A 114 -26.82 4.47 -25.08
CA ARG A 114 -25.76 5.47 -25.03
C ARG A 114 -26.28 6.87 -24.75
N ASN A 115 -25.55 7.60 -23.92
CA ASN A 115 -25.70 9.03 -23.77
C ASN A 115 -25.34 9.75 -25.09
N GLU A 116 -26.27 10.55 -25.61
CA GLU A 116 -26.08 11.26 -26.88
C GLU A 116 -24.94 12.28 -26.85
N ALA A 117 -24.56 12.82 -25.69
CA ALA A 117 -23.49 13.80 -25.55
C ALA A 117 -22.13 13.13 -25.34
N THR A 118 -22.02 12.19 -24.39
CA THR A 118 -20.74 11.62 -23.93
C THR A 118 -20.37 10.30 -24.60
N ASN A 119 -21.30 9.65 -25.32
CA ASN A 119 -21.15 8.31 -25.90
C ASN A 119 -20.94 7.18 -24.87
N ALA A 120 -21.08 7.49 -23.57
CA ALA A 120 -21.05 6.52 -22.50
C ALA A 120 -22.31 5.66 -22.51
N VAL A 121 -22.20 4.42 -22.04
CA VAL A 121 -23.30 3.48 -21.85
C VAL A 121 -23.91 3.74 -20.48
N GLU A 122 -25.22 3.97 -20.43
CA GLU A 122 -25.90 4.40 -19.20
C GLU A 122 -26.65 3.25 -18.53
N ASN A 123 -26.38 3.06 -17.24
CA ASN A 123 -27.14 2.24 -16.28
C ASN A 123 -27.34 0.77 -16.65
N ILE A 124 -26.62 0.26 -17.66
CA ILE A 124 -26.87 -1.07 -18.20
C ILE A 124 -26.47 -2.15 -17.19
N ILE A 125 -25.42 -1.93 -16.40
CA ILE A 125 -24.95 -2.89 -15.38
C ILE A 125 -25.98 -2.96 -14.27
N THR A 126 -26.47 -1.82 -13.78
CA THR A 126 -27.52 -1.76 -12.75
C THR A 126 -28.79 -2.48 -13.22
N VAL A 127 -29.19 -2.29 -14.49
CA VAL A 127 -30.34 -3.01 -15.08
C VAL A 127 -30.12 -4.53 -15.08
N GLN A 128 -28.91 -5.03 -15.35
CA GLN A 128 -28.64 -6.48 -15.30
C GLN A 128 -28.65 -7.06 -13.87
N ILE A 129 -28.38 -6.22 -12.86
CA ILE A 129 -28.36 -6.64 -11.44
C ILE A 129 -29.78 -6.69 -10.86
N ASP A 130 -30.73 -5.95 -11.43
CA ASP A 130 -32.06 -5.83 -10.86
C ASP A 130 -32.80 -7.19 -10.81
N GLY A 131 -33.43 -7.46 -9.67
CA GLY A 131 -34.08 -8.74 -9.39
C GLY A 131 -33.17 -9.98 -9.32
N LYS A 132 -31.84 -9.83 -9.39
CA LYS A 132 -30.87 -10.93 -9.26
C LYS A 132 -30.14 -10.87 -7.92
N ASP A 133 -30.12 -12.00 -7.20
CA ASP A 133 -29.41 -12.12 -5.92
C ASP A 133 -27.98 -12.64 -6.08
N ASN A 134 -27.71 -13.40 -7.13
CA ASN A 134 -26.42 -13.99 -7.39
C ASN A 134 -26.15 -14.00 -8.89
N ILE A 135 -25.17 -13.21 -9.36
CA ILE A 135 -25.00 -12.94 -10.79
C ILE A 135 -23.57 -12.55 -11.15
N GLY A 136 -23.06 -13.15 -12.24
CA GLY A 136 -21.90 -12.66 -12.97
C GLY A 136 -22.34 -11.74 -14.10
N ILE A 137 -21.63 -10.65 -14.33
CA ILE A 137 -21.86 -9.70 -15.42
C ILE A 137 -20.55 -9.52 -16.16
N SER A 138 -20.56 -9.89 -17.43
CA SER A 138 -19.44 -9.70 -18.34
C SER A 138 -19.77 -8.58 -19.32
N VAL A 139 -18.93 -7.55 -19.37
CA VAL A 139 -19.19 -6.36 -20.20
C VAL A 139 -18.12 -6.19 -21.29
N PRO A 140 -18.49 -5.69 -22.48
CA PRO A 140 -17.52 -5.36 -23.52
C PRO A 140 -16.41 -4.40 -23.05
N THR A 141 -15.18 -4.68 -23.48
CA THR A 141 -14.02 -3.79 -23.30
C THR A 141 -14.09 -2.57 -24.21
N ASN A 142 -13.25 -1.55 -23.98
CA ASN A 142 -13.23 -0.30 -24.74
C ASN A 142 -14.60 0.41 -24.75
N GLU A 143 -15.25 0.41 -23.60
CA GLU A 143 -16.51 1.10 -23.33
C GLU A 143 -16.41 1.88 -22.02
N VAL A 144 -17.19 2.97 -21.93
CA VAL A 144 -17.34 3.76 -20.71
C VAL A 144 -18.76 3.55 -20.21
N TYR A 145 -18.89 3.03 -18.99
CA TYR A 145 -20.16 2.74 -18.33
C TYR A 145 -20.41 3.79 -17.24
N GLU A 146 -21.49 4.53 -17.38
CA GLU A 146 -22.00 5.48 -16.40
C GLU A 146 -23.16 4.84 -15.63
N GLU A 147 -22.99 4.70 -14.33
CA GLU A 147 -23.98 4.07 -13.46
C GLU A 147 -24.36 5.02 -12.33
N GLU A 148 -25.64 5.06 -11.96
CA GLU A 148 -26.10 5.89 -10.84
C GLU A 148 -25.55 5.37 -9.50
N ILE A 149 -26.14 4.30 -8.97
CA ILE A 149 -25.65 3.58 -7.79
C ILE A 149 -25.87 2.08 -8.01
N ILE A 150 -24.80 1.31 -7.88
CA ILE A 150 -24.87 -0.14 -7.87
C ILE A 150 -25.08 -0.60 -6.41
N ILE A 151 -26.29 -1.09 -6.14
CA ILE A 151 -26.68 -1.58 -4.80
C ILE A 151 -26.40 -3.08 -4.68
N VAL A 152 -25.51 -3.44 -3.76
CA VAL A 152 -25.13 -4.82 -3.45
C VAL A 152 -25.64 -5.20 -2.05
N LYS A 153 -26.96 -5.23 -1.89
CA LYS A 153 -27.62 -5.61 -0.63
C LYS A 153 -27.92 -7.10 -0.60
N ASN A 154 -27.20 -7.86 0.22
CA ASN A 154 -27.36 -9.32 0.32
C ASN A 154 -27.24 -10.05 -1.03
N LYS A 155 -26.53 -9.45 -1.99
CA LYS A 155 -26.30 -9.99 -3.33
C LYS A 155 -24.86 -10.48 -3.47
N VAL A 156 -24.63 -11.43 -4.36
CA VAL A 156 -23.29 -11.88 -4.77
C VAL A 156 -23.09 -11.50 -6.23
N ILE A 157 -22.13 -10.61 -6.51
CA ILE A 157 -21.94 -10.03 -7.85
C ILE A 157 -20.48 -10.21 -8.29
N ILE A 158 -20.28 -10.72 -9.49
CA ILE A 158 -18.98 -10.64 -10.18
C ILE A 158 -19.15 -9.74 -11.39
N LEU A 159 -18.45 -8.60 -11.41
CA LEU A 159 -18.39 -7.71 -12.57
C LEU A 159 -17.02 -7.87 -13.25
N GLN A 160 -17.00 -8.25 -14.52
CA GLN A 160 -15.75 -8.54 -15.22
C GLN A 160 -15.75 -8.06 -16.68
N ALA A 161 -14.57 -7.73 -17.19
CA ALA A 161 -14.37 -7.49 -18.62
C ALA A 161 -14.62 -8.76 -19.45
N GLN A 162 -15.26 -8.60 -20.61
CA GLN A 162 -15.42 -9.65 -21.60
C GLN A 162 -14.16 -9.73 -22.46
N ILE A 163 -13.21 -10.58 -22.05
CA ILE A 163 -12.01 -10.86 -22.85
C ILE A 163 -12.33 -11.99 -23.83
N SER A 164 -12.33 -11.69 -25.13
CA SER A 164 -12.45 -12.75 -26.15
C SER A 164 -11.12 -13.50 -26.30
N GLN A 165 -11.18 -14.83 -26.48
CA GLN A 165 -9.99 -15.71 -26.59
C GLN A 165 -9.06 -15.38 -27.79
N GLN A 166 -9.49 -14.50 -28.70
CA GLN A 166 -8.76 -14.11 -29.91
C GLN A 166 -8.09 -12.73 -29.81
N GLN A 167 -8.28 -12.01 -28.70
CA GLN A 167 -7.70 -10.69 -28.49
C GLN A 167 -6.59 -10.77 -27.45
N SER A 168 -5.38 -10.34 -27.80
CA SER A 168 -4.31 -10.15 -26.83
C SER A 168 -4.73 -9.05 -25.84
N ALA A 169 -4.78 -9.38 -24.54
CA ALA A 169 -5.21 -8.47 -23.47
C ALA A 169 -4.41 -7.16 -23.36
N SER A 170 -3.31 -7.00 -24.10
CA SER A 170 -2.41 -5.84 -24.03
C SER A 170 -2.75 -4.68 -24.96
N THR A 171 -3.73 -4.81 -25.86
CA THR A 171 -4.00 -3.78 -26.92
C THR A 171 -5.39 -3.17 -26.89
N ILE A 172 -6.29 -3.64 -26.01
CA ILE A 172 -7.67 -3.13 -25.92
C ILE A 172 -7.85 -2.48 -24.56
N ALA A 173 -8.38 -1.24 -24.57
CA ALA A 173 -8.64 -0.50 -23.35
C ALA A 173 -9.61 -1.28 -22.44
N PRO A 174 -9.34 -1.39 -21.12
CA PRO A 174 -10.28 -1.96 -20.17
C PRO A 174 -11.64 -1.22 -20.22
N PRO A 175 -12.74 -1.88 -19.84
CA PRO A 175 -13.97 -1.15 -19.56
C PRO A 175 -13.73 -0.13 -18.44
N VAL A 176 -14.29 1.06 -18.62
CA VAL A 176 -14.26 2.15 -17.65
C VAL A 176 -15.60 2.20 -16.94
N LEU A 177 -15.61 2.15 -15.62
CA LEU A 177 -16.81 2.29 -14.80
C LEU A 177 -16.74 3.61 -14.02
N ARG A 178 -17.80 4.41 -14.08
CA ARG A 178 -17.84 5.70 -13.37
C ARG A 178 -19.27 6.06 -12.91
N PRO A 179 -19.39 6.99 -11.95
CA PRO A 179 -20.67 7.57 -11.58
C PRO A 179 -21.31 8.33 -12.74
N THR A 180 -22.64 8.30 -12.85
CA THR A 180 -23.37 9.15 -13.80
C THR A 180 -23.08 10.63 -13.55
N GLU A 181 -22.75 11.36 -14.63
CA GLU A 181 -22.60 12.81 -14.58
C GLU A 181 -23.97 13.47 -14.75
N LYS A 182 -24.59 13.91 -13.66
CA LYS A 182 -25.77 14.78 -13.76
C LYS A 182 -25.33 16.16 -14.23
N GLU A 183 -25.91 16.68 -15.31
CA GLU A 183 -25.71 18.08 -15.69
C GLU A 183 -26.14 18.98 -14.53
N ILE A 184 -25.17 19.71 -13.96
CA ILE A 184 -25.46 20.68 -12.90
C ILE A 184 -26.20 21.84 -13.56
N ASP A 185 -27.51 21.89 -13.36
CA ASP A 185 -28.34 22.97 -13.82
C ASP A 185 -27.93 24.25 -13.05
N GLN A 186 -27.23 25.18 -13.72
CA GLN A 186 -26.57 26.35 -13.10
C GLN A 186 -27.51 27.30 -12.33
N LYS A 187 -28.83 27.04 -12.35
CA LYS A 187 -29.87 27.77 -11.62
C LYS A 187 -30.19 27.21 -10.24
N GLN A 188 -29.69 26.02 -9.88
CA GLN A 188 -29.84 25.43 -8.54
C GLN A 188 -28.48 25.32 -7.86
N GLN A 189 -27.91 26.45 -7.45
CA GLN A 189 -26.62 26.51 -6.77
C GLN A 189 -26.61 25.94 -5.33
N ASN A 190 -27.69 25.33 -4.80
CA ASN A 190 -27.75 24.99 -3.38
C ASN A 190 -28.56 23.73 -2.97
N SER A 191 -28.89 22.83 -3.89
CA SER A 191 -29.51 21.55 -3.49
C SER A 191 -29.11 20.44 -4.45
N ASP A 192 -28.27 19.53 -3.95
CA ASP A 192 -27.91 18.20 -4.49
C ASP A 192 -26.41 17.98 -4.72
N GLN A 193 -25.55 18.48 -3.82
CA GLN A 193 -24.20 17.92 -3.61
C GLN A 193 -24.23 16.51 -2.97
N ASN A 194 -25.40 15.89 -2.87
CA ASN A 194 -25.59 14.56 -2.31
C ASN A 194 -25.51 13.53 -3.46
N GLN A 195 -24.32 13.38 -4.06
CA GLN A 195 -24.07 12.26 -4.95
C GLN A 195 -24.13 10.97 -4.14
N ASN A 196 -24.54 9.86 -4.75
CA ASN A 196 -24.44 8.54 -4.13
C ASN A 196 -23.02 7.99 -4.36
N PRO A 197 -22.54 7.04 -3.52
CA PRO A 197 -21.41 6.22 -3.92
C PRO A 197 -21.74 5.49 -5.23
N LEU A 198 -20.72 5.23 -6.06
CA LEU A 198 -20.88 4.42 -7.27
C LEU A 198 -21.34 3.00 -6.92
N ILE A 199 -20.79 2.44 -5.83
CA ILE A 199 -21.16 1.11 -5.33
C ILE A 199 -21.38 1.20 -3.82
N HIS A 200 -22.53 0.68 -3.38
CA HIS A 200 -22.84 0.51 -1.96
C HIS A 200 -23.11 -0.96 -1.62
N ILE A 201 -22.27 -1.51 -0.76
CA ILE A 201 -22.30 -2.91 -0.33
C ILE A 201 -22.74 -2.95 1.13
N TYR A 202 -23.83 -3.65 1.44
CA TYR A 202 -24.32 -3.76 2.82
C TYR A 202 -25.14 -5.04 3.03
N GLY A 203 -25.51 -5.32 4.28
CA GLY A 203 -25.98 -6.65 4.66
C GLY A 203 -24.84 -7.66 4.56
N ASN A 204 -25.11 -8.81 3.96
CA ASN A 204 -24.10 -9.80 3.58
C ASN A 204 -23.74 -9.74 2.09
N GLY A 205 -23.83 -8.55 1.49
CA GLY A 205 -23.47 -8.33 0.09
C GLY A 205 -22.00 -8.61 -0.21
N ASP A 206 -21.74 -9.16 -1.38
CA ASP A 206 -20.40 -9.53 -1.85
C ASP A 206 -20.24 -9.12 -3.32
N ILE A 207 -19.23 -8.29 -3.61
CA ILE A 207 -18.90 -7.92 -4.98
C ILE A 207 -17.42 -8.13 -5.28
N GLN A 208 -17.13 -8.69 -6.45
CA GLN A 208 -15.82 -8.70 -7.07
C GLN A 208 -15.82 -7.98 -8.41
N ILE A 209 -14.91 -7.02 -8.57
CA ILE A 209 -14.70 -6.28 -9.82
C ILE A 209 -13.36 -6.71 -10.41
N LYS A 210 -13.38 -7.09 -11.69
CA LYS A 210 -12.21 -7.65 -12.38
C LYS A 210 -11.90 -6.90 -13.66
N GLN A 211 -10.67 -6.41 -13.79
CA GLN A 211 -10.14 -5.86 -15.06
C GLN A 211 -10.87 -4.59 -15.54
N PHE A 212 -11.15 -3.67 -14.61
CA PHE A 212 -11.75 -2.37 -14.90
C PHE A 212 -10.77 -1.22 -14.64
N ILE A 213 -11.01 -0.11 -15.33
CA ILE A 213 -10.68 1.21 -14.79
C ILE A 213 -11.94 1.71 -14.06
N VAL A 214 -11.81 2.16 -12.82
CA VAL A 214 -12.91 2.72 -12.03
C VAL A 214 -12.56 4.17 -11.71
N GLU A 215 -13.36 5.11 -12.20
CA GLU A 215 -13.09 6.54 -12.09
C GLU A 215 -13.71 7.15 -10.83
N HIS A 216 -12.98 8.08 -10.23
CA HIS A 216 -13.53 8.96 -9.22
C HIS A 216 -14.55 9.94 -9.80
N PHE A 217 -15.32 10.57 -8.91
CA PHE A 217 -16.18 11.71 -9.24
C PHE A 217 -15.38 12.83 -9.92
N GLN A 218 -15.93 13.37 -11.01
CA GLN A 218 -15.35 14.48 -11.77
C GLN A 218 -15.76 15.86 -11.22
N HIS A 219 -16.59 15.87 -10.18
CA HIS A 219 -17.02 17.06 -9.42
C HIS A 219 -16.86 16.78 -7.92
N GLU A 220 -16.97 17.82 -7.09
CA GLU A 220 -16.95 17.65 -5.63
C GLU A 220 -18.08 16.70 -5.19
N SER A 221 -17.71 15.73 -4.37
CA SER A 221 -18.63 14.76 -3.77
C SER A 221 -18.44 14.77 -2.26
N ASN A 222 -19.50 14.41 -1.53
CA ASN A 222 -19.46 14.15 -0.10
C ASN A 222 -19.47 12.64 0.22
N GLN A 223 -19.48 11.78 -0.80
CA GLN A 223 -19.48 10.33 -0.65
C GLN A 223 -18.14 9.71 -1.09
N PRO A 224 -17.76 8.58 -0.47
CA PRO A 224 -16.75 7.71 -1.03
C PRO A 224 -17.20 7.18 -2.41
N LEU A 225 -16.25 6.83 -3.28
CA LEU A 225 -16.60 6.19 -4.55
C LEU A 225 -17.18 4.78 -4.33
N LEU A 226 -16.51 3.97 -3.50
CA LEU A 226 -16.92 2.62 -3.11
C LEU A 226 -17.16 2.57 -1.60
N LEU A 227 -18.38 2.24 -1.19
CA LEU A 227 -18.79 2.12 0.21
C LEU A 227 -19.14 0.68 0.56
N SER A 228 -18.58 0.17 1.66
CA SER A 228 -19.06 -1.07 2.29
C SER A 228 -19.42 -0.88 3.75
N ASP A 229 -20.54 -1.45 4.17
CA ASP A 229 -21.07 -1.43 5.54
C ASP A 229 -21.42 -2.85 6.00
N GLU A 230 -21.73 -2.99 7.29
CA GLU A 230 -22.19 -4.23 7.92
C GLU A 230 -21.23 -5.41 7.69
N ASP A 231 -21.69 -6.48 7.03
CA ASP A 231 -20.88 -7.67 6.73
C ASP A 231 -20.49 -7.70 5.24
N GLY A 232 -20.58 -6.54 4.56
CA GLY A 232 -20.28 -6.39 3.14
C GLY A 232 -18.83 -6.74 2.79
N VAL A 233 -18.64 -7.29 1.58
CA VAL A 233 -17.34 -7.71 1.07
C VAL A 233 -17.04 -7.04 -0.27
N LEU A 234 -15.87 -6.39 -0.36
CA LEU A 234 -15.36 -5.75 -1.57
C LEU A 234 -14.08 -6.45 -2.04
N ARG A 235 -14.07 -6.95 -3.27
CA ARG A 235 -12.87 -7.51 -3.91
C ARG A 235 -12.56 -6.79 -5.22
N LEU A 236 -11.35 -6.30 -5.37
CA LEU A 236 -10.83 -5.72 -6.61
C LEU A 236 -9.68 -6.58 -7.12
N ASP A 237 -9.77 -7.04 -8.37
CA ASP A 237 -8.75 -7.86 -9.03
C ASP A 237 -8.35 -7.26 -10.38
N ASN A 238 -7.08 -6.85 -10.50
CA ASN A 238 -6.55 -6.18 -11.69
C ASN A 238 -7.36 -4.93 -12.07
N VAL A 239 -7.70 -4.11 -11.07
CA VAL A 239 -8.48 -2.87 -11.23
C VAL A 239 -7.57 -1.66 -11.10
N THR A 240 -7.78 -0.66 -11.95
CA THR A 240 -7.17 0.67 -11.81
C THR A 240 -8.19 1.65 -11.22
N LEU A 241 -7.88 2.29 -10.11
CA LEU A 241 -8.64 3.41 -9.56
C LEU A 241 -8.03 4.71 -10.10
N SER A 242 -8.79 5.43 -10.92
CA SER A 242 -8.35 6.61 -11.68
C SER A 242 -9.00 7.87 -11.13
N LYS A 243 -8.26 8.98 -11.10
CA LYS A 243 -8.83 10.33 -10.90
C LYS A 243 -9.24 10.98 -12.22
N ASP A 244 -8.54 10.60 -13.28
CA ASP A 244 -8.67 11.21 -14.59
C ASP A 244 -9.90 10.64 -15.30
N LYS A 245 -10.52 11.50 -16.12
CA LYS A 245 -11.70 11.16 -16.90
C LYS A 245 -11.30 10.47 -18.20
N HIS A 246 -12.01 9.41 -18.56
CA HIS A 246 -11.89 8.74 -19.85
C HIS A 246 -13.14 9.01 -20.68
N VAL A 247 -12.92 9.38 -21.94
CA VAL A 247 -14.01 9.71 -22.88
C VAL A 247 -13.87 8.83 -24.11
N LYS A 248 -14.98 8.20 -24.51
CA LYS A 248 -15.02 7.43 -25.74
C LYS A 248 -15.38 8.33 -26.91
N ASP A 249 -14.41 8.57 -27.77
CA ASP A 249 -14.60 9.39 -28.97
C ASP A 249 -15.63 8.73 -29.93
N LYS A 250 -16.62 9.50 -30.40
CA LYS A 250 -17.73 8.98 -31.22
C LYS A 250 -17.28 8.57 -32.62
N GLN A 251 -16.31 9.29 -33.18
CA GLN A 251 -15.87 9.11 -34.56
C GLN A 251 -14.90 7.94 -34.69
N THR A 252 -13.97 7.82 -33.74
CA THR A 252 -12.89 6.83 -33.74
C THR A 252 -13.23 5.61 -32.89
N GLY A 253 -14.16 5.73 -31.93
CA GLY A 253 -14.50 4.65 -30.99
C GLY A 253 -13.42 4.35 -29.96
N VAL A 254 -12.37 5.19 -29.88
CA VAL A 254 -11.23 5.00 -28.98
C VAL A 254 -11.46 5.75 -27.66
N ILE A 255 -11.10 5.13 -26.55
CA ILE A 255 -11.07 5.79 -25.24
C ILE A 255 -9.84 6.70 -25.14
N GLN A 256 -10.07 7.97 -24.81
CA GLN A 256 -9.03 8.98 -24.60
C GLN A 256 -9.04 9.46 -23.14
N LEU A 257 -7.85 9.71 -22.61
CA LEU A 257 -7.65 10.30 -21.29
C LEU A 257 -7.84 11.81 -21.36
N GLN A 258 -8.67 12.34 -20.47
CA GLN A 258 -8.87 13.76 -20.23
C GLN A 258 -8.49 14.04 -18.78
N SER A 259 -7.22 14.35 -18.55
CA SER A 259 -6.72 14.64 -17.21
C SER A 259 -7.44 15.83 -16.59
N THR A 260 -7.91 15.65 -15.37
CA THR A 260 -8.56 16.70 -14.59
C THR A 260 -7.61 17.17 -13.50
N ASN A 261 -7.53 18.49 -13.32
CA ASN A 261 -6.78 19.09 -12.21
C ASN A 261 -7.59 19.09 -10.90
N ASN A 262 -8.67 18.30 -10.84
CA ASN A 262 -9.59 18.32 -9.73
C ASN A 262 -8.92 17.66 -8.52
N GLN A 263 -9.10 18.29 -7.36
CA GLN A 263 -8.71 17.71 -6.08
C GLN A 263 -9.75 16.69 -5.67
N ILE A 264 -9.30 15.55 -5.16
CA ILE A 264 -10.19 14.53 -4.63
C ILE A 264 -10.42 14.83 -3.15
N THR A 265 -11.66 15.10 -2.77
CA THR A 265 -12.04 15.45 -1.39
C THR A 265 -12.61 14.26 -0.60
N THR A 266 -12.83 13.12 -1.25
CA THR A 266 -13.40 11.90 -0.66
C THR A 266 -12.58 10.65 -1.02
N PRO A 267 -12.64 9.57 -0.22
CA PRO A 267 -11.86 8.37 -0.51
C PRO A 267 -12.39 7.62 -1.74
N TYR A 268 -11.50 6.89 -2.42
CA TYR A 268 -11.91 5.87 -3.39
C TYR A 268 -12.67 4.75 -2.68
N ILE A 269 -12.21 4.35 -1.50
CA ILE A 269 -12.80 3.25 -0.74
C ILE A 269 -13.02 3.72 0.69
N GLU A 270 -14.28 3.72 1.14
CA GLU A 270 -14.60 3.68 2.56
C GLU A 270 -15.19 2.32 2.90
N ALA A 271 -14.56 1.61 3.84
CA ALA A 271 -15.03 0.29 4.24
C ALA A 271 -15.21 0.18 5.75
N ARG A 272 -16.42 -0.25 6.11
CA ARG A 272 -16.87 -0.65 7.45
C ARG A 272 -17.34 -2.11 7.44
N GLY A 273 -17.40 -2.71 6.25
CA GLY A 273 -17.77 -4.09 6.00
C GLY A 273 -16.76 -5.11 6.54
N LYS A 274 -17.03 -6.39 6.26
CA LYS A 274 -16.27 -7.52 6.80
C LYS A 274 -14.90 -7.69 6.16
N LEU A 275 -14.79 -7.50 4.85
CA LEU A 275 -13.57 -7.85 4.10
C LEU A 275 -13.35 -6.91 2.91
N VAL A 276 -12.12 -6.43 2.79
CA VAL A 276 -11.61 -5.73 1.60
C VAL A 276 -10.42 -6.51 1.05
N VAL A 277 -10.46 -6.89 -0.23
CA VAL A 277 -9.36 -7.57 -0.92
C VAL A 277 -8.95 -6.77 -2.14
N LEU A 278 -7.69 -6.35 -2.19
CA LEU A 278 -7.08 -5.62 -3.31
C LEU A 278 -5.96 -6.49 -3.90
N GLN A 279 -6.19 -7.08 -5.07
CA GLN A 279 -5.21 -7.89 -5.79
C GLN A 279 -4.86 -7.27 -7.13
N ASN A 280 -3.56 -7.06 -7.38
CA ASN A 280 -3.10 -6.42 -8.62
C ASN A 280 -3.76 -5.05 -8.88
N VAL A 281 -4.12 -4.32 -7.83
CA VAL A 281 -4.79 -3.03 -7.94
C VAL A 281 -3.78 -1.93 -8.19
N ILE A 282 -4.11 -1.01 -9.07
CA ILE A 282 -3.38 0.24 -9.28
C ILE A 282 -4.24 1.38 -8.79
N ILE A 283 -3.72 2.23 -7.89
CA ILE A 283 -4.33 3.53 -7.59
C ILE A 283 -3.44 4.59 -8.23
N GLU A 284 -3.97 5.30 -9.21
CA GLU A 284 -3.23 6.33 -9.94
C GLU A 284 -2.87 7.52 -9.04
N ALA A 285 -1.85 8.26 -9.47
CA ALA A 285 -1.29 9.37 -8.72
C ALA A 285 -2.34 10.46 -8.46
N SER A 286 -2.88 10.47 -7.25
CA SER A 286 -4.02 11.30 -6.85
C SER A 286 -3.68 12.24 -5.71
N ASN A 287 -4.22 13.47 -5.74
CA ASN A 287 -4.09 14.46 -4.67
C ASN A 287 -5.37 14.47 -3.83
N PHE A 288 -5.29 13.92 -2.62
CA PHE A 288 -6.40 13.89 -1.67
C PHE A 288 -6.35 15.15 -0.80
N GLU A 289 -7.43 15.91 -0.77
CA GLU A 289 -7.60 17.05 0.11
C GLU A 289 -8.48 16.65 1.29
N SER A 290 -7.95 16.77 2.51
CA SER A 290 -8.67 16.50 3.76
C SER A 290 -9.28 15.07 3.86
N SER A 291 -8.80 14.13 3.05
CA SER A 291 -9.25 12.74 3.02
C SER A 291 -8.08 11.78 2.76
N SER A 292 -8.32 10.49 3.02
CA SER A 292 -7.44 9.39 2.65
C SER A 292 -7.92 8.74 1.35
N GLY A 293 -7.06 8.08 0.60
CA GLY A 293 -7.48 7.34 -0.59
C GLY A 293 -8.28 6.09 -0.25
N ILE A 294 -7.90 5.41 0.84
CA ILE A 294 -8.60 4.27 1.42
C ILE A 294 -8.81 4.56 2.91
N LEU A 295 -10.06 4.42 3.35
CA LEU A 295 -10.49 4.67 4.72
C LEU A 295 -11.22 3.45 5.29
N LEU A 296 -10.61 2.77 6.25
CA LEU A 296 -11.16 1.56 6.87
C LEU A 296 -11.57 1.86 8.32
N LYS A 297 -12.85 1.67 8.64
CA LYS A 297 -13.45 1.97 9.95
C LYS A 297 -14.16 0.73 10.52
N GLY A 298 -13.39 -0.14 11.16
CA GLY A 298 -13.87 -1.34 11.82
C GLY A 298 -14.45 -1.03 13.20
N SER A 299 -15.61 -1.62 13.52
CA SER A 299 -16.33 -1.37 14.78
C SER A 299 -16.60 -2.63 15.61
N LYS A 300 -16.48 -3.82 14.99
CA LYS A 300 -16.72 -5.13 15.64
C LYS A 300 -15.42 -5.83 16.05
N GLY A 301 -14.30 -5.12 16.14
CA GLY A 301 -12.97 -5.66 16.46
C GLY A 301 -12.23 -6.27 15.24
N SER A 302 -10.92 -6.45 15.38
CA SER A 302 -10.01 -6.76 14.26
C SER A 302 -10.23 -8.12 13.60
N ASN A 303 -10.85 -9.09 14.27
CA ASN A 303 -11.16 -10.40 13.67
C ASN A 303 -12.41 -10.38 12.77
N ASN A 304 -13.21 -9.31 12.83
CA ASN A 304 -14.45 -9.19 12.07
C ASN A 304 -14.34 -8.23 10.87
N HIS A 305 -13.21 -7.53 10.77
CA HIS A 305 -12.90 -6.60 9.68
C HIS A 305 -11.50 -6.90 9.18
N GLN A 306 -11.38 -7.32 7.92
CA GLN A 306 -10.13 -7.80 7.36
C GLN A 306 -9.76 -7.04 6.08
N LEU A 307 -8.47 -6.79 5.90
CA LEU A 307 -7.89 -6.16 4.72
C LEU A 307 -6.76 -7.04 4.18
N LEU A 308 -6.86 -7.45 2.92
CA LEU A 308 -5.77 -8.04 2.17
C LEU A 308 -5.37 -7.13 1.01
N ILE A 309 -4.12 -6.72 0.95
CA ILE A 309 -3.55 -6.02 -0.22
C ILE A 309 -2.39 -6.87 -0.75
N GLU A 310 -2.47 -7.27 -2.02
CA GLU A 310 -1.45 -8.11 -2.65
C GLU A 310 -1.12 -7.61 -4.06
N ARG A 311 0.19 -7.58 -4.38
CA ARG A 311 0.69 -7.22 -5.73
C ARG A 311 0.16 -5.87 -6.26
N SER A 312 -0.16 -4.95 -5.36
CA SER A 312 -0.83 -3.69 -5.72
C SER A 312 0.15 -2.52 -5.72
N LYS A 313 -0.14 -1.48 -6.51
CA LYS A 313 0.67 -0.26 -6.63
C LYS A 313 -0.19 0.96 -6.34
N LEU A 314 0.21 1.76 -5.37
CA LEU A 314 -0.63 2.82 -4.84
C LEU A 314 0.18 4.12 -4.85
N TYR A 315 -0.22 5.06 -5.70
CA TYR A 315 0.49 6.31 -5.96
C TYR A 315 -0.25 7.51 -5.37
N VAL A 316 0.46 8.37 -4.66
CA VAL A 316 -0.12 9.58 -4.05
C VAL A 316 0.64 10.82 -4.47
N GLN A 317 -0.05 11.85 -4.94
CA GLN A 317 0.57 13.13 -5.20
C GLN A 317 0.66 13.93 -3.90
N SER A 318 1.88 14.25 -3.49
CA SER A 318 2.16 15.14 -2.36
C SER A 318 2.19 16.59 -2.85
N ASN A 319 1.38 17.46 -2.25
CA ASN A 319 1.39 18.89 -2.55
C ASN A 319 1.93 19.67 -1.33
N GLU A 320 3.05 20.36 -1.49
CA GLU A 320 3.76 21.08 -0.39
C GLU A 320 2.91 22.17 0.29
N ASN A 321 1.84 22.63 -0.38
CA ASN A 321 0.94 23.66 0.15
C ASN A 321 -0.13 23.09 1.10
N ASN A 322 -0.33 21.77 1.13
CA ASN A 322 -1.23 21.12 2.07
C ASN A 322 -0.49 20.88 3.38
N GLN A 323 -0.71 21.76 4.36
CA GLN A 323 -0.26 21.58 5.75
C GLN A 323 -0.98 20.44 6.49
N GLY A 324 -1.80 19.64 5.78
CA GLY A 324 -2.51 18.49 6.30
C GLY A 324 -1.69 17.21 6.22
N ILE A 325 -1.73 16.41 7.28
CA ILE A 325 -1.15 15.07 7.34
C ILE A 325 -2.06 14.14 6.53
N ASN A 326 -1.98 14.17 5.20
CA ASN A 326 -2.84 13.33 4.36
C ASN A 326 -2.28 11.92 4.34
N SER A 327 -2.91 11.01 5.09
CA SER A 327 -2.60 9.58 5.06
C SER A 327 -3.29 8.95 3.86
N PHE A 328 -2.58 8.18 3.05
CA PHE A 328 -3.21 7.50 1.92
C PHE A 328 -4.16 6.38 2.36
N LEU A 329 -3.73 5.64 3.38
CA LEU A 329 -4.37 4.48 3.92
C LEU A 329 -4.57 4.74 5.41
N ASP A 330 -5.81 4.98 5.80
CA ASP A 330 -6.22 5.11 7.20
C ASP A 330 -6.96 3.84 7.61
N ILE A 331 -6.39 3.13 8.58
CA ILE A 331 -6.88 1.83 9.03
C ILE A 331 -7.17 1.91 10.52
N ASN A 332 -8.44 1.80 10.86
CA ASN A 332 -8.89 1.67 12.23
C ASN A 332 -9.72 0.39 12.39
N GLY A 333 -9.34 -0.49 13.32
CA GLY A 333 -10.15 -1.65 13.69
C GLY A 333 -10.17 -2.80 12.68
N PHE A 334 -9.20 -2.89 11.76
CA PHE A 334 -9.05 -3.97 10.77
C PHE A 334 -7.79 -4.81 11.03
N THR A 335 -7.90 -6.14 10.91
CA THR A 335 -6.72 -7.00 10.70
C THR A 335 -6.24 -6.83 9.26
N SER A 336 -4.98 -6.45 9.08
CA SER A 336 -4.45 -6.09 7.77
C SER A 336 -3.23 -6.92 7.38
N VAL A 337 -3.24 -7.47 6.17
CA VAL A 337 -2.12 -8.19 5.56
C VAL A 337 -1.79 -7.52 4.23
N ILE A 338 -0.54 -7.06 4.09
CA ILE A 338 -0.06 -6.37 2.88
C ILE A 338 1.16 -7.12 2.34
N LYS A 339 1.08 -7.59 1.10
CA LYS A 339 2.09 -8.45 0.45
C LYS A 339 2.49 -7.93 -0.91
N ALA A 340 3.78 -7.99 -1.22
CA ALA A 340 4.33 -7.71 -2.54
C ALA A 340 3.78 -6.42 -3.20
N SER A 341 3.49 -5.40 -2.39
CA SER A 341 2.80 -4.18 -2.82
C SER A 341 3.71 -2.96 -2.66
N ASN A 342 3.47 -1.94 -3.47
CA ASN A 342 4.24 -0.71 -3.50
C ASN A 342 3.35 0.50 -3.14
N PHE A 343 3.80 1.28 -2.16
CA PHE A 343 3.17 2.54 -1.78
C PHE A 343 4.19 3.65 -2.04
N GLN A 344 3.85 4.59 -2.92
CA GLN A 344 4.78 5.61 -3.36
C GLN A 344 4.11 6.99 -3.36
N GLY A 345 4.68 7.91 -2.56
CA GLY A 345 4.44 9.34 -2.69
C GLY A 345 5.22 9.90 -3.89
N ILE A 346 4.56 10.70 -4.71
CA ILE A 346 5.10 11.38 -5.88
C ILE A 346 5.06 12.89 -5.60
N ASN A 347 6.22 13.54 -5.63
CA ASN A 347 6.34 15.00 -5.58
C ASN A 347 6.68 15.50 -6.99
N ASN A 348 5.76 16.26 -7.61
CA ASN A 348 5.91 16.77 -8.98
C ASN A 348 7.01 17.85 -9.11
N LYS A 349 7.66 18.28 -8.01
CA LYS A 349 8.75 19.28 -8.01
C LYS A 349 10.16 18.72 -7.88
N GLN A 350 10.42 17.42 -8.07
CA GLN A 350 11.80 16.96 -8.28
C GLN A 350 12.32 17.37 -9.67
N GLN A 351 12.47 18.68 -9.92
CA GLN A 351 13.58 19.13 -10.76
C GLN A 351 14.84 18.73 -10.01
N HIS A 352 15.61 17.81 -10.61
CA HIS A 352 16.86 17.35 -10.06
C HIS A 352 17.77 18.52 -9.65
N ALA A 353 17.95 18.72 -8.35
CA ALA A 353 18.94 19.65 -7.79
C ALA A 353 20.40 19.19 -8.03
N ASN A 354 20.66 18.40 -9.09
CA ASN A 354 21.98 17.92 -9.48
C ASN A 354 22.45 18.47 -10.85
N SER A 355 21.69 19.35 -11.52
CA SER A 355 22.13 19.95 -12.80
C SER A 355 22.90 21.28 -12.70
N GLU A 356 23.15 21.82 -11.50
CA GLU A 356 23.86 23.12 -11.36
C GLU A 356 25.32 23.04 -10.87
N ASN A 357 25.90 21.85 -10.67
CA ASN A 357 27.31 21.74 -10.24
C ASN A 357 28.33 21.36 -11.33
N ASN A 358 27.94 21.35 -12.61
CA ASN A 358 28.86 21.11 -13.73
C ASN A 358 29.07 22.34 -14.63
N LYS A 359 29.16 23.53 -14.03
CA LYS A 359 29.79 24.71 -14.67
C LYS A 359 30.62 25.49 -13.64
N LYS A 360 31.85 25.02 -13.40
CA LYS A 360 32.98 25.88 -13.06
C LYS A 360 34.20 25.43 -13.83
#